data_AF-A0A436CJG8-F1
#
_entry.id   AF-A0A436CJG8-F1
#
_cell.length_a   1.000
_cell.length_b   1.000
_cell.length_c   1.000
_cell.angle_alpha   90.00
_cell.angle_beta   90.00
_cell.angle_gamma   90.00
#
_symmetry.space_group_name_H-M   'P 1'
#
loop_
_entity.id
_entity.type
_entity.pdbx_description
1 polymer ?
#
loop_
_entity_poly.entity_id
_entity_poly.type
_entity_poly.pdbx_seq_one_letter_code
_entity_poly.pdbx_strand_id
1 'polypeptide(L)'
;VLILLPEIALTHAFLERFQQRFGAKPGEWHSDLPPRMRERVWRQVAEGGVRVVAGARSALFLPFKELGLIVVDEEHDPAYKQEDRVFYNARDMAVVRGHIGSFPVVLASATPSVESRVNASQGKYNRAVLSARFAEAALPHLKAVDMRRAPPARGGFLSPVLLDQMHQTLERQEQSLLFLNRRGYAPLTLCRVCGHRFGCPVCSAWLVEHRFRGQLVCHHCGHNERRPEACPECGTLDHLVACGPGVERIAEEVVTHFPDARTIVLSSDLMGGVRRLRLELEAIADGEADIVIGTQLVAKGHNFPNMTLVGVVDADLGLANGDPRAAERTFQLLSQVTGRAGRTGKKSLGLLQTFQPDHPVMRAIVSGDAEAFYEREIAERERAALPPFGRLAGVIVSAVTRAEAEGHARGLRRAAPEATDLFVLGPAEAPLSLLGGRHRFRLLIQGERRADMQGFIRAMLANGPKQRGSVRVQVDIDPQSFL
;
A
#
# COMPACT_ATOMS: atom_id res chain seq x y z
N VAL A 1 -15.93 -20.41 -10.04
CA VAL A 1 -14.71 -20.04 -9.28
C VAL A 1 -14.52 -18.54 -9.36
N LEU A 2 -14.15 -17.90 -8.25
CA LEU A 2 -13.73 -16.50 -8.22
C LEU A 2 -12.25 -16.42 -7.83
N ILE A 3 -11.47 -15.67 -8.60
CA ILE A 3 -10.08 -15.35 -8.30
C ILE A 3 -10.01 -13.84 -8.06
N LEU A 4 -9.79 -13.45 -6.81
CA LEU A 4 -9.55 -12.08 -6.39
C LEU A 4 -8.07 -11.79 -6.51
N LEU A 5 -7.73 -10.74 -7.25
CA LEU A 5 -6.38 -10.23 -7.45
C LEU A 5 -6.36 -8.74 -7.06
N PRO A 6 -5.23 -8.19 -6.59
CA PRO A 6 -5.03 -6.76 -6.60
C PRO A 6 -5.22 -6.24 -8.03
N GLU A 7 -5.89 -5.09 -8.21
CA GLU A 7 -6.33 -4.62 -9.54
C GLU A 7 -5.18 -4.53 -10.56
N ILE A 8 -4.00 -4.13 -10.10
CA ILE A 8 -2.76 -4.05 -10.89
C ILE A 8 -2.16 -5.40 -11.29
N ALA A 9 -2.52 -6.49 -10.60
CA ALA A 9 -2.03 -7.84 -10.90
C ALA A 9 -2.85 -8.53 -12.01
N LEU A 10 -3.98 -7.96 -12.43
CA LEU A 10 -4.77 -8.46 -13.56
C LEU A 10 -4.12 -8.04 -14.89
N THR A 11 -3.05 -8.74 -15.23
CA THR A 11 -2.21 -8.47 -16.40
C THR A 11 -2.60 -9.34 -17.60
N HIS A 12 -2.22 -8.93 -18.81
CA HIS A 12 -2.41 -9.76 -20.01
C HIS A 12 -1.71 -11.12 -19.87
N ALA A 13 -0.48 -11.12 -19.33
CA ALA A 13 0.28 -12.32 -19.05
C ALA A 13 -0.46 -13.30 -18.11
N PHE A 14 -1.17 -12.80 -17.09
CA PHE A 14 -2.01 -13.64 -16.25
C PHE A 14 -3.15 -14.28 -17.05
N LEU A 15 -3.87 -13.50 -17.86
CA LEU A 15 -5.00 -13.98 -18.66
C LEU A 15 -4.56 -14.98 -19.73
N GLU A 16 -3.43 -14.75 -20.39
CA GLU A 16 -2.86 -15.68 -21.37
C GLU A 16 -2.40 -16.97 -20.71
N ARG A 17 -1.66 -16.89 -19.60
CA ARG A 17 -1.25 -18.09 -18.85
C ARG A 17 -2.46 -18.88 -18.38
N PHE A 18 -3.53 -18.22 -17.97
CA PHE A 18 -4.79 -18.87 -17.61
C PHE A 18 -5.40 -19.58 -18.82
N GLN A 19 -5.50 -18.89 -19.97
CA GLN A 19 -6.03 -19.47 -21.20
C GLN A 19 -5.19 -20.65 -21.70
N GLN A 20 -3.85 -20.55 -21.68
CA GLN A 20 -2.96 -21.65 -22.06
C GLN A 20 -3.18 -22.88 -21.18
N ARG A 21 -3.48 -22.69 -19.89
CA ARG A 21 -3.72 -23.79 -18.95
C ARG A 21 -5.12 -24.40 -19.07
N PHE A 22 -6.15 -23.58 -19.29
CA PHE A 22 -7.56 -23.98 -19.18
C PHE A 22 -8.34 -23.95 -20.50
N GLY A 23 -7.71 -23.56 -21.61
CA GLY A 23 -8.33 -23.46 -22.94
C GLY A 23 -9.21 -22.23 -23.17
N ALA A 24 -9.52 -21.45 -22.12
CA ALA A 24 -10.35 -20.24 -22.21
C ALA A 24 -9.89 -19.16 -21.22
N LYS A 25 -10.09 -17.89 -21.56
CA LYS A 25 -9.85 -16.77 -20.64
C LYS A 25 -10.91 -16.76 -19.53
N PRO A 26 -10.56 -16.36 -18.30
CA PRO A 26 -11.56 -16.10 -17.27
C PRO A 26 -12.36 -14.84 -17.62
N GLY A 27 -13.57 -14.71 -17.08
CA GLY A 27 -14.30 -13.44 -17.14
C GLY A 27 -13.56 -12.38 -16.32
N GLU A 28 -13.35 -11.20 -16.89
CA GLU A 28 -12.63 -10.11 -16.23
C GLU A 28 -13.58 -9.20 -15.44
N TRP A 29 -13.15 -8.71 -14.27
CA TRP A 29 -13.91 -7.74 -13.49
C TRP A 29 -13.02 -6.72 -12.77
N HIS A 30 -12.94 -5.50 -13.29
CA HIS A 30 -12.18 -4.38 -12.71
C HIS A 30 -12.77 -3.02 -13.09
N SER A 31 -12.24 -1.93 -12.53
CA SER A 31 -12.85 -0.60 -12.67
C SER A 31 -12.71 -0.01 -14.08
N ASP A 32 -11.62 -0.32 -14.78
CA ASP A 32 -11.39 0.15 -16.16
C ASP A 32 -12.27 -0.54 -17.23
N LEU A 33 -13.06 -1.57 -16.87
CA LEU A 33 -13.93 -2.21 -17.84
C LEU A 33 -15.10 -1.29 -18.25
N PRO A 34 -15.34 -1.14 -19.57
CA PRO A 34 -16.48 -0.40 -20.07
C PRO A 34 -17.80 -0.91 -19.46
N PRO A 35 -18.76 -0.02 -19.13
CA PRO A 35 -20.02 -0.42 -18.49
C PRO A 35 -20.74 -1.58 -19.20
N ARG A 36 -20.77 -1.57 -20.54
CA ARG A 36 -21.39 -2.65 -21.34
C ARG A 36 -20.69 -4.01 -21.15
N MET A 37 -19.37 -4.02 -20.99
CA MET A 37 -18.61 -5.24 -20.74
C MET A 37 -18.87 -5.77 -19.33
N ARG A 38 -18.91 -4.86 -18.33
CA ARG A 38 -19.28 -5.24 -16.95
C ARG A 38 -20.68 -5.82 -16.89
N GLU A 39 -21.65 -5.19 -17.54
CA GLU A 39 -23.02 -5.72 -17.60
C GLU A 39 -23.07 -7.13 -18.20
N ARG A 40 -22.35 -7.36 -19.31
CA ARG A 40 -22.27 -8.68 -19.96
C ARG A 40 -21.70 -9.73 -19.01
N VAL A 41 -20.56 -9.45 -18.37
CA VAL A 41 -19.94 -10.39 -17.42
C VAL A 41 -20.88 -10.65 -16.24
N TRP A 42 -21.51 -9.61 -15.70
CA TRP A 42 -22.47 -9.76 -14.60
C TRP A 42 -23.63 -10.70 -14.96
N ARG A 43 -24.27 -10.50 -16.13
CA ARG A 43 -25.36 -11.37 -16.60
C ARG A 43 -24.89 -12.80 -16.82
N GLN A 44 -23.75 -12.98 -17.47
CA GLN A 44 -23.17 -14.30 -17.73
C GLN A 44 -22.80 -15.05 -16.43
N VAL A 45 -22.38 -14.34 -15.38
CA VAL A 45 -22.12 -14.94 -14.07
C VAL A 45 -23.43 -15.35 -13.38
N ALA A 46 -24.48 -14.53 -13.49
CA ALA A 46 -25.82 -14.84 -12.97
C ALA A 46 -26.46 -16.04 -13.67
N GLU A 47 -26.30 -16.13 -14.99
CA GLU A 47 -26.87 -17.19 -15.83
C GLU A 47 -26.02 -18.48 -15.80
N GLY A 48 -24.76 -18.39 -15.35
CA GLY A 48 -23.81 -19.51 -15.30
C GLY A 48 -23.00 -19.73 -16.58
N GLY A 49 -23.06 -18.81 -17.55
CA GLY A 49 -22.26 -18.82 -18.77
C GLY A 49 -20.76 -18.60 -18.55
N VAL A 50 -20.38 -17.89 -17.48
CA VAL A 50 -18.98 -17.73 -17.05
C VAL A 50 -18.68 -18.61 -15.84
N ARG A 51 -17.75 -19.55 -16.00
CA ARG A 51 -17.37 -20.53 -14.95
C ARG A 51 -16.27 -20.03 -14.01
N VAL A 52 -15.41 -19.14 -14.49
CA VAL A 52 -14.31 -18.54 -13.72
C VAL A 52 -14.29 -17.04 -13.95
N VAL A 53 -14.22 -16.26 -12.88
CA VAL A 53 -14.00 -14.82 -12.92
C VAL A 53 -12.68 -14.50 -12.25
N ALA A 54 -11.87 -13.66 -12.89
CA ALA A 54 -10.70 -13.03 -12.31
C ALA A 54 -10.99 -11.52 -12.17
N GLY A 55 -10.86 -10.98 -10.97
CA GLY A 55 -11.22 -9.59 -10.75
C GLY A 55 -10.68 -8.96 -9.48
N ALA A 56 -10.84 -7.63 -9.41
CA ALA A 56 -10.54 -6.85 -8.23
C ALA A 56 -11.56 -7.09 -7.10
N ARG A 57 -11.36 -6.44 -5.95
CA ARG A 57 -12.18 -6.57 -4.73
C ARG A 57 -13.71 -6.59 -4.93
N SER A 58 -14.26 -5.81 -5.86
CA SER A 58 -15.70 -5.72 -6.09
C SER A 58 -16.30 -6.95 -6.78
N ALA A 59 -15.47 -7.81 -7.40
CA ALA A 59 -15.91 -9.10 -7.97
C ALA A 59 -16.49 -10.03 -6.90
N LEU A 60 -16.16 -9.79 -5.62
CA LEU A 60 -16.73 -10.47 -4.47
C LEU A 60 -18.26 -10.35 -4.38
N PHE A 61 -18.90 -9.39 -5.03
CA PHE A 61 -20.36 -9.24 -4.99
C PHE A 61 -21.07 -9.74 -6.25
N LEU A 62 -20.35 -10.39 -7.17
CA LEU A 62 -20.97 -10.94 -8.36
C LEU A 62 -21.95 -12.08 -8.01
N PRO A 63 -23.10 -12.15 -8.71
CA PRO A 63 -24.20 -13.07 -8.41
C PRO A 63 -23.93 -14.45 -9.01
N PHE A 64 -22.87 -15.12 -8.59
CA PHE A 64 -22.55 -16.47 -9.07
C PHE A 64 -23.71 -17.43 -8.82
N LYS A 65 -24.17 -18.12 -9.87
CA LYS A 65 -25.17 -19.20 -9.76
C LYS A 65 -24.70 -20.34 -8.85
N GLU A 66 -23.45 -20.77 -9.02
CA GLU A 66 -22.85 -21.92 -8.32
C GLU A 66 -21.39 -21.62 -7.95
N LEU A 67 -21.18 -20.75 -6.94
CA LEU A 67 -19.82 -20.45 -6.48
C LEU A 67 -19.28 -21.58 -5.59
N GLY A 68 -18.29 -22.32 -6.09
CA GLY A 68 -17.65 -23.43 -5.35
C GLY A 68 -16.23 -23.17 -4.83
N LEU A 69 -15.63 -22.01 -5.12
CA LEU A 69 -14.27 -21.67 -4.69
C LEU A 69 -14.02 -20.16 -4.83
N ILE A 70 -13.41 -19.56 -3.81
CA ILE A 70 -12.75 -18.25 -3.90
C ILE A 70 -11.25 -18.42 -3.66
N VAL A 71 -10.42 -17.83 -4.52
CA VAL A 71 -8.98 -17.68 -4.30
C VAL A 71 -8.70 -16.19 -4.13
N VAL A 72 -8.01 -15.81 -3.05
CA VAL A 72 -7.54 -14.45 -2.82
C VAL A 72 -6.02 -14.50 -2.91
N ASP A 73 -5.47 -13.95 -4.00
CA ASP A 73 -4.02 -13.88 -4.20
C ASP A 73 -3.45 -12.62 -3.53
N GLU A 74 -2.20 -12.67 -3.09
CA GLU A 74 -1.57 -11.60 -2.29
C GLU A 74 -2.50 -11.09 -1.17
N GLU A 75 -3.07 -12.00 -0.35
CA GLU A 75 -4.15 -11.68 0.61
C GLU A 75 -3.84 -10.52 1.58
N HIS A 76 -2.55 -10.26 1.84
CA HIS A 76 -2.10 -9.15 2.69
C HIS A 76 -2.23 -7.77 2.02
N ASP A 77 -2.55 -7.70 0.73
CA ASP A 77 -2.56 -6.44 -0.01
C ASP A 77 -3.65 -5.50 0.52
N PRO A 78 -3.30 -4.28 0.98
CA PRO A 78 -4.28 -3.33 1.49
C PRO A 78 -5.28 -2.86 0.42
N ALA A 79 -5.04 -3.10 -0.86
CA ALA A 79 -6.02 -2.83 -1.92
C ALA A 79 -7.37 -3.56 -1.68
N TYR A 80 -7.37 -4.66 -0.92
CA TYR A 80 -8.60 -5.35 -0.53
C TYR A 80 -9.48 -4.61 0.47
N LYS A 81 -8.93 -3.61 1.20
CA LYS A 81 -9.73 -2.71 2.03
C LYS A 81 -10.33 -1.60 1.16
N GLN A 82 -11.65 -1.53 1.13
CA GLN A 82 -12.40 -0.38 0.63
C GLN A 82 -12.60 0.63 1.75
N GLU A 83 -12.28 1.89 1.45
CA GLU A 83 -12.42 3.03 2.36
C GLU A 83 -13.31 4.14 1.74
N ASP A 84 -13.75 3.99 0.49
CA ASP A 84 -14.70 4.90 -0.14
C ASP A 84 -16.15 4.39 -0.01
N ARG A 85 -17.05 5.28 0.43
CA ARG A 85 -18.49 5.09 0.68
C ARG A 85 -18.84 4.02 1.71
N VAL A 86 -18.48 2.77 1.44
CA VAL A 86 -18.78 1.60 2.27
C VAL A 86 -17.49 0.91 2.62
N PHE A 87 -17.17 0.88 3.92
CA PHE A 87 -15.96 0.26 4.41
C PHE A 87 -16.13 -1.25 4.46
N TYR A 88 -15.25 -1.99 3.79
CA TYR A 88 -15.17 -3.44 3.91
C TYR A 88 -13.78 -3.95 3.54
N ASN A 89 -13.42 -5.13 4.05
CA ASN A 89 -12.25 -5.85 3.60
C ASN A 89 -12.67 -7.06 2.78
N ALA A 90 -12.31 -7.08 1.50
CA ALA A 90 -12.68 -8.15 0.58
C ALA A 90 -12.09 -9.51 0.96
N ARG A 91 -10.91 -9.55 1.60
CA ARG A 91 -10.33 -10.79 2.14
C ARG A 91 -11.23 -11.39 3.21
N ASP A 92 -11.59 -10.59 4.21
CA ASP A 92 -12.40 -11.05 5.34
C ASP A 92 -13.81 -11.42 4.89
N MET A 93 -14.40 -10.60 4.01
CA MET A 93 -15.70 -10.90 3.41
C MET A 93 -15.66 -12.13 2.50
N ALA A 94 -14.54 -12.45 1.83
CA ALA A 94 -14.41 -13.69 1.07
C ALA A 94 -14.48 -14.92 1.99
N VAL A 95 -13.80 -14.88 3.14
CA VAL A 95 -13.87 -15.94 4.16
C VAL A 95 -15.31 -16.09 4.67
N VAL A 96 -15.98 -14.98 4.99
CA VAL A 96 -17.40 -15.00 5.43
C VAL A 96 -18.30 -15.57 4.33
N ARG A 97 -18.12 -15.15 3.07
CA ARG A 97 -18.90 -15.65 1.93
C ARG A 97 -18.71 -17.15 1.72
N GLY A 98 -17.48 -17.64 1.83
CA GLY A 98 -17.17 -19.08 1.77
C GLY A 98 -17.77 -19.87 2.91
N HIS A 99 -17.75 -19.32 4.12
CA HIS A 99 -18.41 -19.94 5.28
C HIS A 99 -19.93 -20.05 5.08
N ILE A 100 -20.60 -18.95 4.70
CA ILE A 100 -22.06 -18.93 4.43
C ILE A 100 -22.42 -19.87 3.28
N GLY A 101 -21.63 -19.84 2.20
CA GLY A 101 -21.85 -20.66 1.01
C GLY A 101 -21.35 -22.11 1.13
N SER A 102 -20.75 -22.49 2.26
CA SER A 102 -20.17 -23.82 2.50
C SER A 102 -19.19 -24.28 1.40
N PHE A 103 -18.27 -23.41 0.99
CA PHE A 103 -17.25 -23.71 -0.01
C PHE A 103 -15.86 -23.22 0.41
N PRO A 104 -14.77 -23.83 -0.10
CA PRO A 104 -13.40 -23.47 0.29
C PRO A 104 -13.00 -22.06 -0.15
N VAL A 105 -12.20 -21.41 0.68
CA VAL A 105 -11.52 -20.14 0.38
C VAL A 105 -10.02 -20.34 0.55
N VAL A 106 -9.25 -19.99 -0.47
CA VAL A 106 -7.78 -20.05 -0.44
C VAL A 106 -7.24 -18.64 -0.32
N LEU A 107 -6.53 -18.36 0.77
CA LEU A 107 -5.77 -17.12 0.95
C LEU A 107 -4.30 -17.42 0.63
N ALA A 108 -3.80 -16.86 -0.47
CA ALA A 108 -2.44 -17.09 -0.94
C ALA A 108 -1.57 -15.86 -0.67
N SER A 109 -0.36 -16.10 -0.12
CA SER A 109 0.65 -15.05 0.01
C SER A 109 2.03 -15.61 0.34
N ALA A 110 3.07 -14.92 -0.15
CA ALA A 110 4.44 -15.10 0.31
C ALA A 110 4.70 -14.48 1.70
N THR A 111 3.97 -13.41 2.03
CA THR A 111 4.08 -12.65 3.28
C THR A 111 2.68 -12.46 3.87
N PRO A 112 2.04 -13.54 4.38
CA PRO A 112 0.67 -13.49 4.87
C PRO A 112 0.48 -12.41 5.95
N SER A 113 -0.74 -11.91 6.06
CA SER A 113 -1.11 -10.99 7.11
C SER A 113 -0.99 -11.64 8.49
N VAL A 114 -0.73 -10.84 9.52
CA VAL A 114 -0.70 -11.30 10.91
C VAL A 114 -2.05 -11.93 11.28
N GLU A 115 -3.17 -11.41 10.78
CA GLU A 115 -4.49 -12.02 10.98
C GLU A 115 -4.56 -13.45 10.44
N SER A 116 -4.12 -13.67 9.20
CA SER A 116 -4.13 -14.99 8.57
C SER A 116 -3.20 -15.95 9.28
N ARG A 117 -2.00 -15.50 9.68
CA ARG A 117 -1.03 -16.28 10.47
C ARG A 117 -1.61 -16.72 11.82
N VAL A 118 -2.23 -15.81 12.55
CA VAL A 118 -2.83 -16.12 13.86
C VAL A 118 -4.02 -17.06 13.71
N ASN A 119 -4.92 -16.83 12.75
CA ASN A 119 -6.04 -17.73 12.51
C ASN A 119 -5.58 -19.14 12.10
N ALA A 120 -4.50 -19.25 11.33
CA ALA A 120 -3.89 -20.55 11.02
C ALA A 120 -3.27 -21.22 12.25
N SER A 121 -2.52 -20.48 13.08
CA SER A 121 -1.94 -21.01 14.32
C SER A 121 -3.00 -21.47 15.34
N GLN A 122 -4.19 -20.84 15.32
CA GLN A 122 -5.34 -21.19 16.15
C GLN A 122 -6.19 -22.32 15.57
N GLY A 123 -5.80 -22.91 14.43
CA GLY A 123 -6.54 -23.99 13.77
C GLY A 123 -7.84 -23.56 13.08
N LYS A 124 -8.12 -22.26 12.97
CA LYS A 124 -9.27 -21.75 12.20
C LYS A 124 -9.05 -21.90 10.69
N TYR A 125 -7.81 -21.73 10.25
CA TYR A 125 -7.39 -21.95 8.87
C TYR A 125 -6.39 -23.11 8.81
N ASN A 126 -6.42 -23.86 7.71
CA ASN A 126 -5.38 -24.83 7.41
C ASN A 126 -4.23 -24.12 6.69
N ARG A 127 -2.99 -24.32 7.16
CA ARG A 127 -1.78 -23.74 6.55
C ARG A 127 -1.10 -24.78 5.65
N ALA A 128 -1.04 -24.48 4.36
CA ALA A 128 -0.19 -25.20 3.41
C ALA A 128 1.05 -24.37 3.11
N VAL A 129 2.24 -24.93 3.30
CA VAL A 129 3.52 -24.25 3.06
C VAL A 129 4.19 -24.85 1.82
N LEU A 130 4.54 -24.00 0.87
CA LEU A 130 5.37 -24.34 -0.28
C LEU A 130 6.79 -23.85 0.01
N SER A 131 7.64 -24.74 0.53
CA SER A 131 9.00 -24.39 1.00
C SER A 131 10.01 -24.21 -0.14
N ALA A 132 9.80 -24.87 -1.28
CA ALA A 132 10.66 -24.76 -2.44
C ALA A 132 10.16 -23.66 -3.40
N ARG A 133 11.09 -22.87 -3.93
CA ARG A 133 10.80 -21.97 -5.05
C ARG A 133 10.58 -22.79 -6.32
N PHE A 134 9.69 -22.28 -7.16
CA PHE A 134 9.51 -22.81 -8.51
C PHE A 134 10.86 -22.77 -9.26
N ALA A 135 11.26 -23.89 -9.87
CA ALA A 135 12.49 -24.04 -10.65
C ALA A 135 13.81 -23.80 -9.87
N GLU A 136 13.85 -24.05 -8.55
CA GLU A 136 15.06 -23.96 -7.71
C GLU A 136 15.80 -22.60 -7.75
N ALA A 137 15.09 -21.53 -8.13
CA ALA A 137 15.68 -20.20 -8.22
C ALA A 137 16.25 -19.74 -6.86
N ALA A 138 17.52 -19.31 -6.86
CA ALA A 138 18.22 -18.86 -5.67
C ALA A 138 17.52 -17.66 -5.00
N LEU A 139 17.60 -17.59 -3.68
CA LEU A 139 17.19 -16.39 -2.94
C LEU A 139 18.21 -15.27 -3.19
N PRO A 140 17.75 -14.02 -3.34
CA PRO A 140 18.66 -12.89 -3.40
C PRO A 140 19.46 -12.80 -2.10
N HIS A 141 20.75 -12.46 -2.22
CA HIS A 141 21.52 -12.11 -1.05
C HIS A 141 21.10 -10.72 -0.59
N LEU A 142 20.63 -10.58 0.65
CA LEU A 142 20.13 -9.32 1.18
C LEU A 142 21.16 -8.70 2.12
N LYS A 143 21.36 -7.38 2.02
CA LYS A 143 22.22 -6.61 2.93
C LYS A 143 21.57 -5.28 3.29
N ALA A 144 21.67 -4.89 4.55
CA ALA A 144 21.41 -3.52 4.96
C ALA A 144 22.64 -2.65 4.70
N VAL A 145 22.42 -1.45 4.17
CA VAL A 145 23.42 -0.38 4.06
C VAL A 145 23.12 0.61 5.18
N ASP A 146 24.03 0.67 6.16
CA ASP A 146 23.95 1.65 7.25
C ASP A 146 24.29 3.05 6.72
N MET A 147 23.25 3.85 6.51
CA MET A 147 23.36 5.20 5.94
C MET A 147 24.09 6.18 6.87
N ARG A 148 24.31 5.83 8.14
CA ARG A 148 25.14 6.62 9.08
C ARG A 148 26.63 6.42 8.80
N ARG A 149 27.01 5.26 8.25
CA ARG A 149 28.40 4.89 7.94
C ARG A 149 28.77 5.12 6.48
N ALA A 150 27.81 4.96 5.57
CA ALA A 150 27.97 5.19 4.14
C ALA A 150 26.93 6.22 3.64
N PRO A 151 26.96 7.47 4.15
CA PRO A 151 26.01 8.48 3.73
C PRO A 151 26.16 8.81 2.24
N PRO A 152 25.07 9.18 1.55
CA PRO A 152 25.13 9.65 0.17
C PRO A 152 25.90 10.97 0.09
N ALA A 153 26.35 11.32 -1.12
CA ALA A 153 26.94 12.62 -1.38
C ALA A 153 25.95 13.75 -1.00
N ARG A 154 26.48 14.95 -0.68
CA ARG A 154 25.65 16.07 -0.23
C ARG A 154 24.57 16.39 -1.27
N GLY A 155 23.31 16.20 -0.88
CA GLY A 155 22.14 16.46 -1.75
C GLY A 155 21.64 15.27 -2.56
N GLY A 156 22.38 14.15 -2.56
CA GLY A 156 21.97 12.87 -3.12
C GLY A 156 21.28 11.96 -2.10
N PHE A 157 20.82 10.82 -2.57
CA PHE A 157 20.07 9.82 -1.81
C PHE A 157 20.66 8.41 -1.96
N LEU A 158 21.48 8.17 -2.99
CA LEU A 158 22.08 6.87 -3.24
C LEU A 158 23.42 6.78 -2.50
N SER A 159 23.54 5.75 -1.65
CA SER A 159 24.78 5.47 -0.94
C SER A 159 25.89 5.09 -1.93
N PRO A 160 27.16 5.35 -1.59
CA PRO A 160 28.29 4.90 -2.41
C PRO A 160 28.29 3.40 -2.67
N VAL A 161 27.81 2.60 -1.70
CA VAL A 161 27.69 1.14 -1.82
C VAL A 161 26.66 0.76 -2.89
N LEU A 162 25.52 1.44 -2.93
CA LEU A 162 24.50 1.18 -3.94
C LEU A 162 24.97 1.61 -5.33
N LEU A 163 25.60 2.78 -5.46
CA LEU A 163 26.15 3.28 -6.72
C LEU A 163 27.21 2.34 -7.31
N ASP A 164 28.13 1.83 -6.48
CA ASP A 164 29.13 0.84 -6.90
C ASP A 164 28.48 -0.45 -7.43
N GLN A 165 27.48 -0.97 -6.73
CA GLN A 165 26.77 -2.17 -7.17
C GLN A 165 25.92 -1.93 -8.42
N MET A 166 25.41 -0.72 -8.63
CA MET A 166 24.75 -0.34 -9.88
C MET A 166 25.74 -0.32 -11.04
N HIS A 167 26.93 0.26 -10.88
CA HIS A 167 27.99 0.23 -11.90
C HIS A 167 28.32 -1.21 -12.31
N GLN A 168 28.60 -2.08 -11.35
CA GLN A 168 28.93 -3.49 -11.63
C GLN A 168 27.78 -4.23 -12.31
N THR A 169 26.53 -3.90 -11.98
CA THR A 169 25.34 -4.48 -12.63
C THR A 169 25.24 -4.05 -14.10
N LEU A 170 25.49 -2.78 -14.40
CA LEU A 170 25.51 -2.27 -15.77
C LEU A 170 26.66 -2.86 -16.61
N GLU A 171 27.84 -3.03 -16.03
CA GLU A 171 28.99 -3.68 -16.68
C GLU A 171 28.67 -5.12 -17.12
N ARG A 172 27.79 -5.82 -16.38
CA ARG A 172 27.29 -7.15 -16.72
C ARG A 172 26.11 -7.15 -17.70
N GLN A 173 25.67 -5.98 -18.17
CA GLN A 173 24.47 -5.80 -19.00
C GLN A 173 23.22 -6.36 -18.32
N GLU A 174 23.14 -6.20 -17.01
CA GLU A 174 22.00 -6.61 -16.18
C GLU A 174 21.20 -5.38 -15.73
N GLN A 175 19.99 -5.62 -15.23
CA GLN A 175 19.06 -4.56 -14.82
C GLN A 175 19.10 -4.33 -13.30
N SER A 176 18.92 -3.06 -12.92
CA SER A 176 18.77 -2.65 -11.52
C SER A 176 17.41 -2.00 -11.26
N LEU A 177 16.82 -2.27 -10.09
CA LEU A 177 15.60 -1.63 -9.60
C LEU A 177 15.91 -0.75 -8.39
N LEU A 178 15.68 0.55 -8.52
CA LEU A 178 15.62 1.49 -7.41
C LEU A 178 14.19 1.62 -6.93
N PHE A 179 13.93 1.06 -5.75
CA PHE A 179 12.63 1.09 -5.12
C PHE A 179 12.51 2.24 -4.13
N LEU A 180 11.44 3.02 -4.30
CA LEU A 180 11.05 4.08 -3.38
C LEU A 180 9.73 3.71 -2.70
N ASN A 181 9.77 3.59 -1.38
CA ASN A 181 8.56 3.53 -0.58
C ASN A 181 7.93 4.93 -0.56
N ARG A 182 6.83 5.16 -1.29
CA ARG A 182 6.17 6.49 -1.38
C ARG A 182 4.80 6.54 -0.69
N ARG A 183 4.38 5.50 0.05
CA ARG A 183 3.06 5.53 0.70
C ARG A 183 3.06 6.48 1.90
N GLY A 184 2.24 7.52 1.84
CA GLY A 184 1.83 8.33 2.99
C GLY A 184 2.57 9.66 3.18
N TYR A 185 3.70 9.88 2.51
CA TYR A 185 4.42 11.15 2.53
C TYR A 185 4.70 11.59 1.10
N ALA A 186 3.97 12.61 0.66
CA ALA A 186 4.31 13.24 -0.60
C ALA A 186 5.51 14.18 -0.40
N PRO A 187 6.48 14.21 -1.34
CA PRO A 187 7.63 15.08 -1.23
C PRO A 187 7.14 16.52 -1.14
N LEU A 188 7.49 17.16 -0.04
CA LEU A 188 6.97 18.46 0.31
C LEU A 188 7.88 19.52 -0.28
N THR A 189 7.33 20.44 -1.06
CA THR A 189 8.09 21.60 -1.53
C THR A 189 8.30 22.55 -0.37
N LEU A 190 9.56 22.86 -0.06
CA LEU A 190 9.91 23.82 0.98
C LEU A 190 10.97 24.82 0.54
N CYS A 191 10.96 26.00 1.15
CA CYS A 191 12.05 26.96 1.01
C CYS A 191 13.23 26.56 1.90
N ARG A 192 14.43 26.37 1.31
CA ARG A 192 15.64 26.03 2.08
C ARG A 192 16.12 27.13 3.02
N VAL A 193 15.69 28.38 2.80
CA VAL A 193 16.14 29.55 3.57
C VAL A 193 15.27 29.74 4.82
N CYS A 194 13.95 29.85 4.65
CA CYS A 194 13.03 30.14 5.76
C CYS A 194 12.20 28.93 6.22
N GLY A 195 12.26 27.80 5.52
CA GLY A 195 11.49 26.60 5.86
C GLY A 195 10.01 26.65 5.46
N HIS A 196 9.56 27.69 4.73
CA HIS A 196 8.19 27.80 4.22
C HIS A 196 7.76 26.52 3.50
N ARG A 197 6.53 26.08 3.75
CA ARG A 197 5.93 24.86 3.19
C ARG A 197 4.65 25.22 2.45
N PHE A 198 4.47 24.69 1.26
CA PHE A 198 3.26 24.94 0.45
C PHE A 198 2.10 24.09 0.96
N GLY A 199 1.19 24.71 1.72
CA GLY A 199 -0.03 24.07 2.21
C GLY A 199 -1.16 24.18 1.21
N CYS A 200 -2.02 23.17 1.14
CA CYS A 200 -3.25 23.27 0.36
C CYS A 200 -4.22 24.26 1.03
N PRO A 201 -4.84 25.19 0.29
CA PRO A 201 -5.82 26.12 0.88
C PRO A 201 -7.13 25.43 1.30
N VAL A 202 -7.36 24.19 0.84
CA VAL A 202 -8.61 23.44 1.03
C VAL A 202 -8.44 22.23 1.97
N CYS A 203 -7.19 21.82 2.22
CA CYS A 203 -6.86 20.64 3.02
C CYS A 203 -5.74 20.98 3.99
N SER A 204 -5.65 20.29 5.13
CA SER A 204 -4.50 20.36 6.05
C SER A 204 -3.29 19.57 5.51
N ALA A 205 -3.26 19.36 4.20
CA ALA A 205 -2.26 18.59 3.48
C ALA A 205 -1.28 19.54 2.79
N TRP A 206 -0.10 19.04 2.52
CA TRP A 206 0.92 19.77 1.79
C TRP A 206 0.78 19.55 0.28
N LEU A 207 1.09 20.58 -0.49
CA LEU A 207 1.16 20.49 -1.94
C LEU A 207 2.44 19.81 -2.38
N VAL A 208 2.31 19.06 -3.47
CA VAL A 208 3.36 18.20 -4.02
C VAL A 208 3.79 18.78 -5.36
N GLU A 209 5.07 19.02 -5.54
CA GLU A 209 5.60 19.46 -6.83
C GLU A 209 5.58 18.32 -7.85
N HIS A 210 4.88 18.54 -8.97
CA HIS A 210 4.96 17.76 -10.19
C HIS A 210 5.89 18.52 -11.15
N ARG A 211 7.19 18.24 -11.08
CA ARG A 211 8.24 19.01 -11.79
C ARG A 211 8.02 19.06 -13.30
N PHE A 212 7.69 17.92 -13.91
CA PHE A 212 7.39 17.84 -15.35
C PHE A 212 6.25 18.74 -15.81
N ARG A 213 5.35 19.12 -14.88
CA ARG A 213 4.23 20.02 -15.16
C ARG A 213 4.45 21.44 -14.64
N GLY A 214 5.52 21.70 -13.89
CA GLY A 214 5.77 22.98 -13.23
C GLY A 214 4.68 23.38 -12.22
N GLN A 215 4.01 22.41 -11.61
CA GLN A 215 2.81 22.61 -10.78
C GLN A 215 2.96 22.03 -9.38
N LEU A 216 2.34 22.68 -8.40
CA LEU A 216 2.12 22.17 -7.06
C LEU A 216 0.69 21.60 -7.01
N VAL A 217 0.51 20.36 -6.54
CA VAL A 217 -0.78 19.65 -6.58
C VAL A 217 -1.10 19.01 -5.23
N CYS A 218 -2.34 19.17 -4.79
CA CYS A 218 -2.92 18.43 -3.67
C CYS A 218 -3.55 17.14 -4.19
N HIS A 219 -2.99 15.98 -3.83
CA HIS A 219 -3.54 14.68 -4.22
C HIS A 219 -4.84 14.30 -3.51
N HIS A 220 -5.24 15.08 -2.50
CA HIS A 220 -6.44 14.81 -1.71
C HIS A 220 -7.69 15.51 -2.26
N CYS A 221 -7.57 16.74 -2.76
CA CYS A 221 -8.71 17.51 -3.30
C CYS A 221 -8.55 17.91 -4.76
N GLY A 222 -7.41 17.65 -5.38
CA GLY A 222 -7.12 18.02 -6.78
C GLY A 222 -6.77 19.50 -6.99
N HIS A 223 -6.70 20.31 -5.93
CA HIS A 223 -6.20 21.68 -6.02
C HIS A 223 -4.80 21.70 -6.64
N ASN A 224 -4.58 22.61 -7.59
CA ASN A 224 -3.27 22.80 -8.21
C ASN A 224 -2.99 24.28 -8.42
N GLU A 225 -1.72 24.63 -8.35
CA GLU A 225 -1.20 25.97 -8.60
C GLU A 225 0.15 25.91 -9.30
N ARG A 226 0.57 26.99 -9.96
CA ARG A 226 1.92 27.06 -10.55
C ARG A 226 2.95 27.16 -9.43
N ARG A 227 4.09 26.48 -9.60
CA ARG A 227 5.23 26.68 -8.70
C ARG A 227 5.74 28.13 -8.85
N PRO A 228 5.79 28.92 -7.78
CA PRO A 228 6.35 30.27 -7.86
C PRO A 228 7.87 30.23 -8.04
N GLU A 229 8.44 31.27 -8.65
CA GLU A 229 9.89 31.41 -8.83
C GLU A 229 10.59 31.86 -7.54
N ALA A 230 9.91 32.70 -6.76
CA ALA A 230 10.35 33.16 -5.45
C ALA A 230 9.54 32.50 -4.33
N CYS A 231 10.18 32.33 -3.16
CA CYS A 231 9.46 31.97 -1.94
C CYS A 231 8.45 33.08 -1.58
N PRO A 232 7.14 32.76 -1.41
CA PRO A 232 6.14 33.77 -1.08
C PRO A 232 6.34 34.38 0.32
N GLU A 233 7.07 33.70 1.21
CA GLU A 233 7.28 34.14 2.60
C GLU A 233 8.57 34.96 2.78
N CYS A 234 9.68 34.61 2.11
CA CYS A 234 10.96 35.31 2.27
C CYS A 234 11.50 35.97 0.99
N GLY A 235 10.77 35.88 -0.13
CA GLY A 235 11.12 36.52 -1.41
C GLY A 235 12.34 35.93 -2.12
N THR A 236 13.02 34.94 -1.55
CA THR A 236 14.24 34.41 -2.14
C THR A 236 13.93 33.55 -3.38
N LEU A 237 14.60 33.86 -4.49
CA LEU A 237 14.53 33.13 -5.76
C LEU A 237 15.32 31.82 -5.69
N ASP A 238 14.95 30.82 -6.49
CA ASP A 238 15.72 29.58 -6.71
C ASP A 238 16.03 28.71 -5.47
N HIS A 239 15.37 28.97 -4.34
CA HIS A 239 15.59 28.24 -3.09
C HIS A 239 14.42 27.33 -2.68
N LEU A 240 13.43 27.15 -3.56
CA LEU A 240 12.32 26.21 -3.36
C LEU A 240 12.71 24.80 -3.82
N VAL A 241 12.65 23.84 -2.91
CA VAL A 241 13.09 22.47 -3.16
C VAL A 241 12.06 21.46 -2.69
N ALA A 242 11.85 20.42 -3.48
CA ALA A 242 11.17 19.22 -3.02
C ALA A 242 12.06 18.48 -2.01
N CYS A 243 11.55 18.27 -0.79
CA CYS A 243 12.19 17.46 0.24
C CYS A 243 11.75 16.00 0.15
N GLY A 244 12.73 15.10 0.31
CA GLY A 244 12.55 13.65 0.22
C GLY A 244 12.99 13.07 -1.13
N PRO A 245 13.27 11.75 -1.18
CA PRO A 245 13.57 11.05 -2.42
C PRO A 245 12.27 10.95 -3.24
N GLY A 246 12.08 11.88 -4.17
CA GLY A 246 11.08 11.73 -5.22
C GLY A 246 11.60 10.80 -6.30
N VAL A 247 10.72 10.07 -7.00
CA VAL A 247 11.12 9.28 -8.19
C VAL A 247 11.85 10.15 -9.22
N GLU A 248 11.47 11.42 -9.34
CA GLU A 248 12.13 12.39 -10.21
C GLU A 248 13.53 12.75 -9.73
N ARG A 249 13.73 12.95 -8.42
CA ARG A 249 15.05 13.30 -7.87
C ARG A 249 16.02 12.12 -7.97
N ILE A 250 15.54 10.90 -7.75
CA ILE A 250 16.35 9.70 -7.98
C ILE A 250 16.66 9.56 -9.47
N ALA A 251 15.74 9.90 -10.37
CA ALA A 251 16.03 9.89 -11.80
C ALA A 251 17.09 10.92 -12.19
N GLU A 252 17.03 12.14 -11.65
CA GLU A 252 18.07 13.18 -11.85
C GLU A 252 19.44 12.72 -11.33
N GLU A 253 19.48 12.12 -10.14
CA GLU A 253 20.70 11.56 -9.55
C GLU A 253 21.26 10.40 -10.39
N VAL A 254 20.39 9.51 -10.85
CA VAL A 254 20.76 8.40 -11.74
C VAL A 254 21.34 8.92 -13.06
N VAL A 255 20.70 9.89 -13.73
CA VAL A 255 21.22 10.46 -14.98
C VAL A 255 22.59 11.11 -14.77
N THR A 256 22.83 11.70 -13.60
CA THR A 256 24.12 12.31 -13.26
C THR A 256 25.22 11.25 -13.13
N HIS A 257 24.92 10.10 -12.52
CA HIS A 257 25.89 9.02 -12.30
C HIS A 257 26.02 8.06 -13.50
N PHE A 258 24.95 7.90 -14.29
CA PHE A 258 24.83 6.92 -15.36
C PHE A 258 24.20 7.56 -16.63
N PRO A 259 24.88 8.53 -17.27
CA PRO A 259 24.31 9.29 -18.38
C PRO A 259 23.94 8.45 -19.60
N ASP A 260 24.64 7.32 -19.81
CA ASP A 260 24.43 6.43 -20.96
C ASP A 260 23.42 5.31 -20.69
N ALA A 261 22.92 5.18 -19.46
CA ALA A 261 22.01 4.09 -19.08
C ALA A 261 20.56 4.38 -19.45
N ARG A 262 19.87 3.39 -20.05
CA ARG A 262 18.45 3.49 -20.38
C ARG A 262 17.63 3.40 -19.11
N THR A 263 17.03 4.51 -18.69
CA THR A 263 16.30 4.61 -17.43
C THR A 263 14.80 4.68 -17.66
N ILE A 264 14.02 3.84 -16.96
CA ILE A 264 12.55 3.90 -16.94
C ILE A 264 12.08 4.28 -15.53
N VAL A 265 11.19 5.27 -15.45
CA VAL A 265 10.57 5.70 -14.19
C VAL A 265 9.12 5.22 -14.15
N LEU A 266 8.80 4.34 -13.20
CA LEU A 266 7.45 3.79 -12.97
C LEU A 266 6.76 4.50 -11.79
N SER A 267 5.76 5.32 -12.10
CA SER A 267 4.93 6.02 -11.11
C SER A 267 3.46 6.02 -11.51
N SER A 268 2.58 5.85 -10.52
CA SER A 268 1.12 5.95 -10.68
C SER A 268 0.65 7.33 -11.16
N ASP A 269 1.49 8.35 -10.99
CA ASP A 269 1.15 9.75 -11.31
C ASP A 269 1.46 10.12 -12.77
N LEU A 270 2.08 9.22 -13.54
CA LEU A 270 2.46 9.47 -14.93
C LEU A 270 1.24 9.42 -15.88
N MET A 271 1.23 10.33 -16.85
CA MET A 271 0.17 10.44 -17.86
C MET A 271 0.16 9.20 -18.77
N GLY A 272 -0.99 8.54 -18.95
CA GLY A 272 -1.17 7.39 -19.84
C GLY A 272 -1.94 6.20 -19.26
N GLY A 273 -2.24 6.22 -17.95
CA GLY A 273 -3.06 5.21 -17.27
C GLY A 273 -2.47 3.80 -17.30
N VAL A 274 -3.29 2.79 -17.01
CA VAL A 274 -2.88 1.38 -16.93
C VAL A 274 -2.26 0.86 -18.23
N ARG A 275 -2.67 1.41 -19.39
CA ARG A 275 -2.14 0.99 -20.71
C ARG A 275 -0.67 1.37 -20.91
N ARG A 276 -0.27 2.60 -20.56
CA ARG A 276 1.14 3.01 -20.63
C ARG A 276 2.00 2.21 -19.68
N LEU A 277 1.52 2.03 -18.44
CA LEU A 277 2.19 1.23 -17.44
C LEU A 277 2.48 -0.19 -17.95
N ARG A 278 1.52 -0.81 -18.66
CA ARG A 278 1.72 -2.13 -19.29
C ARG A 278 2.86 -2.14 -20.30
N LEU A 279 2.93 -1.15 -21.19
CA LEU A 279 4.02 -1.04 -22.18
C LEU A 279 5.38 -0.86 -21.51
N GLU A 280 5.47 -0.03 -20.48
CA GLU A 280 6.73 0.16 -19.74
C GLU A 280 7.16 -1.12 -19.01
N LEU A 281 6.21 -1.90 -18.48
CA LEU A 281 6.49 -3.18 -17.84
C LEU A 281 6.95 -4.26 -18.83
N GLU A 282 6.40 -4.27 -20.05
CA GLU A 282 6.84 -5.12 -21.16
C GLU A 282 8.27 -4.77 -21.58
N ALA A 283 8.56 -3.47 -21.80
CA ALA A 283 9.91 -3.00 -22.13
C ALA A 283 10.97 -3.41 -21.08
N ILE A 284 10.62 -3.36 -19.79
CA ILE A 284 11.53 -3.82 -18.73
C ILE A 284 11.74 -5.34 -18.83
N ALA A 285 10.68 -6.12 -19.07
CA ALA A 285 10.79 -7.57 -19.19
C ALA A 285 11.65 -7.99 -20.39
N ASP A 286 11.59 -7.22 -21.49
CA ASP A 286 12.36 -7.44 -22.72
C ASP A 286 13.81 -6.93 -22.63
N GLY A 287 14.21 -6.30 -21.52
CA GLY A 287 15.57 -5.81 -21.30
C GLY A 287 15.87 -4.48 -21.99
N GLU A 288 14.84 -3.69 -22.32
CA GLU A 288 14.98 -2.38 -22.96
C GLU A 288 15.39 -1.27 -21.96
N ALA A 289 15.35 -1.55 -20.67
CA ALA A 289 15.77 -0.65 -19.60
C ALA A 289 16.94 -1.24 -18.80
N ASP A 290 17.92 -0.43 -18.45
CA ASP A 290 19.05 -0.82 -17.61
C ASP A 290 18.80 -0.47 -16.13
N ILE A 291 18.14 0.66 -15.89
CA ILE A 291 17.78 1.14 -14.54
C ILE A 291 16.28 1.42 -14.49
N VAL A 292 15.60 0.77 -13.56
CA VAL A 292 14.18 0.97 -13.28
C VAL A 292 14.05 1.72 -11.96
N ILE A 293 13.39 2.86 -11.96
CA ILE A 293 13.09 3.63 -10.76
C ILE A 293 11.60 3.52 -10.52
N GLY A 294 11.17 3.00 -9.38
CA GLY A 294 9.75 2.82 -9.18
C GLY A 294 9.30 2.72 -7.74
N THR A 295 7.99 2.84 -7.59
CA THR A 295 7.30 2.64 -6.32
C THR A 295 6.69 1.23 -6.29
N GLN A 296 5.63 1.04 -5.52
CA GLN A 296 5.02 -0.27 -5.24
C GLN A 296 4.44 -0.98 -6.47
N LEU A 297 4.24 -0.28 -7.57
CA LEU A 297 3.76 -0.87 -8.82
C LEU A 297 4.74 -1.90 -9.38
N VAL A 298 6.06 -1.70 -9.19
CA VAL A 298 7.08 -2.62 -9.71
C VAL A 298 7.15 -3.93 -8.90
N ALA A 299 6.64 -3.92 -7.67
CA ALA A 299 6.76 -5.03 -6.73
C ALA A 299 5.76 -6.18 -6.99
N LYS A 300 4.72 -5.97 -7.80
CA LYS A 300 3.55 -6.87 -7.87
C LYS A 300 3.40 -7.50 -9.24
N GLY A 301 3.15 -8.82 -9.29
CA GLY A 301 2.66 -9.50 -10.50
C GLY A 301 3.61 -9.65 -11.71
N HIS A 302 4.73 -8.93 -11.76
CA HIS A 302 5.66 -8.96 -12.91
C HIS A 302 6.96 -9.71 -12.61
N ASN A 303 7.53 -10.32 -13.65
CA ASN A 303 8.80 -11.04 -13.61
C ASN A 303 9.79 -10.33 -14.54
N PHE A 304 10.95 -9.92 -14.01
CA PHE A 304 11.98 -9.21 -14.76
C PHE A 304 13.23 -10.09 -14.82
N PRO A 305 13.46 -10.79 -15.95
CA PRO A 305 14.43 -11.88 -16.01
C PRO A 305 15.89 -11.42 -15.84
N ASN A 306 16.19 -10.18 -16.22
CA ASN A 306 17.54 -9.60 -16.12
C ASN A 306 17.73 -8.73 -14.86
N MET A 307 16.76 -8.71 -13.95
CA MET A 307 16.83 -7.96 -12.71
C MET A 307 17.68 -8.68 -11.66
N THR A 308 18.93 -8.23 -11.48
CA THR A 308 19.90 -8.84 -10.54
C THR A 308 20.21 -7.95 -9.36
N LEU A 309 19.94 -6.64 -9.43
CA LEU A 309 20.10 -5.71 -8.31
C LEU A 309 18.76 -5.05 -7.95
N VAL A 310 18.43 -5.05 -6.65
CA VAL A 310 17.31 -4.26 -6.11
C VAL A 310 17.84 -3.37 -4.98
N GLY A 311 17.80 -2.06 -5.18
CA GLY A 311 18.16 -1.05 -4.19
C GLY A 311 16.91 -0.40 -3.60
N VAL A 312 16.65 -0.59 -2.31
CA VAL A 312 15.64 0.17 -1.57
C VAL A 312 16.27 1.46 -1.11
N VAL A 313 15.80 2.60 -1.64
CA VAL A 313 16.40 3.92 -1.41
C VAL A 313 16.20 4.40 0.03
N ASP A 314 15.03 4.13 0.59
CA ASP A 314 14.69 4.44 1.98
C ASP A 314 13.83 3.30 2.55
N ALA A 315 14.45 2.47 3.38
CA ALA A 315 13.78 1.35 4.03
C ALA A 315 13.06 1.79 5.32
N ASP A 316 13.40 2.95 5.90
CA ASP A 316 12.92 3.39 7.21
C ASP A 316 11.56 4.07 7.14
N LEU A 317 11.21 4.65 5.98
CA LEU A 317 10.00 5.47 5.83
C LEU A 317 8.71 4.78 6.33
N GLY A 318 8.60 3.46 6.15
CA GLY A 318 7.43 2.71 6.58
C GLY A 318 7.35 2.47 8.10
N LEU A 319 8.46 2.60 8.82
CA LEU A 319 8.57 2.31 10.26
C LEU A 319 8.28 3.53 11.15
N ALA A 320 8.41 4.74 10.61
CA ALA A 320 8.38 5.98 11.39
C ALA A 320 6.97 6.48 11.77
N ASN A 321 5.93 5.67 11.61
CA ASN A 321 4.54 6.12 11.66
C ASN A 321 3.83 5.51 12.87
N GLY A 322 2.97 6.29 13.55
CA GLY A 322 2.11 5.83 14.66
C GLY A 322 1.00 4.85 14.26
N ASP A 323 1.15 4.15 13.13
CA ASP A 323 0.25 3.10 12.66
C ASP A 323 0.69 1.76 13.28
N PRO A 324 -0.17 1.07 14.06
CA PRO A 324 0.15 -0.23 14.63
C PRO A 324 0.49 -1.32 13.59
N ARG A 325 0.19 -1.10 12.31
CA ARG A 325 0.50 -2.02 11.20
C ARG A 325 1.74 -1.63 10.40
N ALA A 326 2.45 -0.57 10.81
CA ALA A 326 3.62 -0.03 10.12
C ALA A 326 4.72 -1.08 9.90
N ALA A 327 5.07 -1.84 10.94
CA ALA A 327 6.09 -2.88 10.89
C ALA A 327 5.72 -4.01 9.92
N GLU A 328 4.50 -4.54 10.03
CA GLU A 328 3.94 -5.55 9.11
C GLU A 328 3.98 -5.09 7.65
N ARG A 329 3.48 -3.88 7.38
CA ARG A 329 3.45 -3.34 6.02
C ARG A 329 4.83 -3.15 5.43
N THR A 330 5.77 -2.66 6.25
CA THR A 330 7.15 -2.48 5.84
C THR A 330 7.79 -3.83 5.54
N PHE A 331 7.59 -4.83 6.41
CA PHE A 331 8.09 -6.18 6.20
C PHE A 331 7.56 -6.80 4.90
N GLN A 332 6.24 -6.76 4.69
CA GLN A 332 5.59 -7.29 3.48
C GLN A 332 6.10 -6.60 2.22
N LEU A 333 6.15 -5.27 2.23
CA LEU A 333 6.58 -4.48 1.08
C LEU A 333 8.03 -4.75 0.70
N LEU A 334 8.94 -4.67 1.67
CA LEU A 334 10.37 -4.84 1.43
C LEU A 334 10.68 -6.28 1.02
N SER A 335 10.06 -7.28 1.66
CA SER A 335 10.22 -8.69 1.27
C SER A 335 9.71 -8.97 -0.15
N GLN A 336 8.59 -8.35 -0.55
CA GLN A 336 8.04 -8.50 -1.89
C GLN A 336 8.96 -7.88 -2.95
N VAL A 337 9.51 -6.69 -2.66
CA VAL A 337 10.42 -5.94 -3.54
C VAL A 337 11.76 -6.68 -3.70
N THR A 338 12.39 -7.05 -2.59
CA THR A 338 13.69 -7.73 -2.62
C THR A 338 13.56 -9.12 -3.24
N GLY A 339 12.44 -9.81 -3.04
CA GLY A 339 12.13 -11.10 -3.66
C GLY A 339 11.91 -11.08 -5.18
N ARG A 340 11.92 -9.90 -5.83
CA ARG A 340 11.86 -9.79 -7.30
C ARG A 340 13.15 -10.21 -7.99
N ALA A 341 14.29 -10.01 -7.33
CA ALA A 341 15.59 -10.32 -7.92
C ALA A 341 15.84 -11.85 -7.93
N GLY A 342 16.52 -12.33 -8.98
CA GLY A 342 17.01 -13.73 -9.04
C GLY A 342 15.96 -14.80 -9.42
N ARG A 343 14.81 -14.42 -9.99
CA ARG A 343 13.77 -15.39 -10.43
C ARG A 343 14.21 -16.29 -11.58
N THR A 344 15.28 -15.95 -12.28
CA THR A 344 15.86 -16.69 -13.42
C THR A 344 17.12 -17.47 -13.06
N GLY A 345 17.47 -17.57 -11.77
CA GLY A 345 18.63 -18.32 -11.30
C GLY A 345 19.96 -17.55 -11.31
N LYS A 346 20.00 -16.32 -11.86
CA LYS A 346 21.15 -15.42 -11.70
C LYS A 346 21.34 -15.04 -10.24
N LYS A 347 22.60 -14.96 -9.78
CA LYS A 347 22.93 -14.41 -8.46
C LYS A 347 22.40 -12.98 -8.39
N SER A 348 21.63 -12.68 -7.36
CA SER A 348 21.02 -11.38 -7.19
C SER A 348 21.30 -10.79 -5.81
N LEU A 349 21.30 -9.46 -5.75
CA LEU A 349 21.61 -8.68 -4.55
C LEU A 349 20.44 -7.73 -4.25
N GLY A 350 19.99 -7.74 -3.01
CA GLY A 350 19.07 -6.73 -2.47
C GLY A 350 19.80 -5.85 -1.45
N LEU A 351 19.82 -4.54 -1.69
CA LEU A 351 20.39 -3.56 -0.78
C LEU A 351 19.29 -2.72 -0.14
N LEU A 352 19.28 -2.65 1.19
CA LEU A 352 18.33 -1.86 1.96
C LEU A 352 19.05 -0.68 2.61
N GLN A 353 18.86 0.53 2.09
CA GLN A 353 19.39 1.73 2.71
C GLN A 353 18.57 2.12 3.94
N THR A 354 19.20 2.12 5.12
CA THR A 354 18.54 2.35 6.41
C THR A 354 19.48 3.06 7.39
N PHE A 355 18.93 3.97 8.19
CA PHE A 355 19.56 4.56 9.37
C PHE A 355 19.34 3.70 10.63
N GLN A 356 18.50 2.68 10.55
CA GLN A 356 18.15 1.75 11.62
C GLN A 356 18.43 0.29 11.22
N PRO A 357 19.67 -0.08 10.87
CA PRO A 357 20.00 -1.44 10.43
C PRO A 357 19.72 -2.51 11.49
N ASP A 358 19.73 -2.14 12.76
CA ASP A 358 19.42 -3.02 13.89
C ASP A 358 17.93 -3.15 14.19
N HIS A 359 17.07 -2.42 13.47
CA HIS A 359 15.62 -2.53 13.65
C HIS A 359 15.17 -3.98 13.39
N PRO A 360 14.26 -4.54 14.21
CA PRO A 360 13.86 -5.95 14.12
C PRO A 360 13.37 -6.37 12.74
N VAL A 361 12.58 -5.50 12.08
CA VAL A 361 12.11 -5.72 10.70
C VAL A 361 13.29 -5.82 9.72
N MET A 362 14.30 -4.96 9.84
CA MET A 362 15.48 -5.00 8.96
C MET A 362 16.28 -6.28 9.15
N ARG A 363 16.50 -6.67 10.41
CA ARG A 363 17.19 -7.92 10.75
C ARG A 363 16.46 -9.16 10.22
N ALA A 364 15.15 -9.22 10.35
CA ALA A 364 14.33 -10.32 9.84
C ALA A 364 14.41 -10.42 8.30
N ILE A 365 14.33 -9.29 7.60
CA ILE A 365 14.46 -9.27 6.13
C ILE A 365 15.86 -9.73 5.70
N VAL A 366 16.92 -9.13 6.27
CA VAL A 366 18.31 -9.40 5.87
C VAL A 366 18.73 -10.84 6.18
N SER A 367 18.30 -11.39 7.32
CA SER A 367 18.59 -12.78 7.69
C SER A 367 17.75 -13.81 6.92
N GLY A 368 16.62 -13.39 6.34
CA GLY A 368 15.63 -14.29 5.73
C GLY A 368 14.74 -15.01 6.76
N ASP A 369 14.84 -14.67 8.05
CA ASP A 369 14.02 -15.25 9.11
C ASP A 369 12.68 -14.53 9.25
N ALA A 370 11.73 -14.92 8.39
CA ALA A 370 10.37 -14.40 8.44
C ALA A 370 9.60 -14.83 9.70
N GLU A 371 9.93 -15.98 10.31
CA GLU A 371 9.24 -16.48 11.49
C GLU A 371 9.57 -15.63 12.71
N ALA A 372 10.84 -15.21 12.88
CA ALA A 372 11.24 -14.26 13.92
C ALA A 372 10.49 -12.91 13.83
N PHE A 373 10.20 -12.45 12.61
CA PHE A 373 9.33 -11.27 12.42
C PHE A 373 7.91 -11.53 12.95
N TYR A 374 7.28 -12.63 12.51
CA TYR A 374 5.90 -12.95 12.90
C TYR A 374 5.76 -13.18 14.40
N GLU A 375 6.66 -13.94 15.03
CA GLU A 375 6.63 -14.19 16.48
C GLU A 375 6.64 -12.88 17.27
N ARG A 376 7.55 -11.97 16.90
CA ARG A 376 7.65 -10.67 17.56
C ARG A 376 6.43 -9.79 17.32
N GLU A 377 6.00 -9.64 16.07
CA GLU A 377 4.85 -8.80 15.72
C GLU A 377 3.57 -9.31 16.38
N ILE A 378 3.38 -10.63 16.43
CA ILE A 378 2.26 -11.28 17.12
C ILE A 378 2.29 -10.94 18.62
N ALA A 379 3.45 -11.09 19.28
CA ALA A 379 3.59 -10.82 20.70
C ALA A 379 3.39 -9.33 21.07
N GLU A 380 3.81 -8.40 20.21
CA GLU A 380 3.54 -6.96 20.38
C GLU A 380 2.03 -6.67 20.27
N ARG A 381 1.35 -7.22 19.26
CA ARG A 381 -0.10 -7.00 19.08
C ARG A 381 -0.93 -7.63 20.17
N GLU A 382 -0.53 -8.79 20.68
CA GLU A 382 -1.21 -9.44 21.80
C GLU A 382 -1.11 -8.59 23.07
N ARG A 383 0.10 -8.13 23.43
CA ARG A 383 0.31 -7.25 24.59
C ARG A 383 -0.45 -5.93 24.49
N ALA A 384 -0.58 -5.39 23.28
CA ALA A 384 -1.29 -4.13 23.05
C ALA A 384 -2.80 -4.31 22.81
N ALA A 385 -3.34 -5.54 22.89
CA ALA A 385 -4.73 -5.85 22.54
C ALA A 385 -5.14 -5.28 21.16
N LEU A 386 -4.26 -5.38 20.18
CA LEU A 386 -4.48 -4.97 18.80
C LEU A 386 -5.01 -6.15 17.95
N PRO A 387 -5.72 -5.90 16.84
CA PRO A 387 -6.14 -6.97 15.94
C PRO A 387 -4.95 -7.83 15.50
N PRO A 388 -5.04 -9.19 15.54
CA PRO A 388 -6.25 -10.00 15.71
C PRO A 388 -6.65 -10.38 17.16
N PHE A 389 -5.91 -9.90 18.16
CA PHE A 389 -6.11 -10.22 19.59
C PHE A 389 -7.10 -9.28 20.28
N GLY A 390 -7.32 -8.09 19.71
CA GLY A 390 -8.40 -7.18 20.08
C GLY A 390 -9.32 -6.85 18.91
N ARG A 391 -10.15 -5.83 19.14
CA ARG A 391 -11.03 -5.20 18.15
C ARG A 391 -10.69 -3.74 18.05
N LEU A 392 -10.78 -3.19 16.85
CA LEU A 392 -10.54 -1.78 16.63
C LEU A 392 -11.57 -1.19 15.67
N ALA A 393 -12.08 -0.01 15.99
CA ALA A 393 -12.97 0.74 15.12
C ALA A 393 -12.65 2.23 15.17
N GLY A 394 -12.56 2.86 14.00
CA GLY A 394 -12.48 4.30 13.86
C GLY A 394 -13.86 4.90 13.60
N VAL A 395 -14.21 5.96 14.33
CA VAL A 395 -15.36 6.81 13.99
C VAL A 395 -14.85 8.17 13.55
N ILE A 396 -15.03 8.48 12.28
CA ILE A 396 -14.58 9.74 11.67
C ILE A 396 -15.79 10.66 11.54
N VAL A 397 -15.72 11.81 12.20
CA VAL A 397 -16.71 12.88 12.13
C VAL A 397 -16.14 13.99 11.25
N SER A 398 -16.89 14.43 10.24
CA SER A 398 -16.52 15.56 9.41
C SER A 398 -17.61 16.61 9.32
N ALA A 399 -17.24 17.89 9.23
CA ALA A 399 -18.17 19.01 9.03
C ALA A 399 -17.48 20.16 8.28
N VAL A 400 -18.26 21.14 7.79
CA VAL A 400 -17.72 22.33 7.11
C VAL A 400 -17.00 23.25 8.11
N THR A 401 -17.42 23.26 9.38
CA THR A 401 -16.74 24.03 10.43
C THR A 401 -16.10 23.12 11.47
N ARG A 402 -14.97 23.55 12.04
CA ARG A 402 -14.26 22.82 13.12
C ARG A 402 -15.15 22.61 14.34
N ALA A 403 -15.89 23.65 14.74
CA ALA A 403 -16.76 23.61 15.91
C ALA A 403 -17.90 22.58 15.78
N GLU A 404 -18.52 22.47 14.60
CA GLU A 404 -19.54 21.45 14.33
C GLU A 404 -18.97 20.02 14.41
N ALA A 405 -17.82 19.78 13.77
CA ALA A 405 -17.18 18.46 13.76
C ALA A 405 -16.75 18.04 15.18
N GLU A 406 -16.07 18.93 15.89
CA GLU A 406 -15.59 18.67 17.24
C GLU A 406 -16.75 18.50 18.22
N GLY A 407 -17.74 19.39 18.18
CA GLY A 407 -18.92 19.33 19.04
C GLY A 407 -19.69 18.03 18.86
N HIS A 408 -19.87 17.58 17.61
CA HIS A 408 -20.53 16.31 17.33
C HIS A 408 -19.70 15.11 17.80
N ALA A 409 -18.38 15.12 17.59
CA ALA A 409 -17.49 14.04 18.06
C ALA A 409 -17.45 13.94 19.59
N ARG A 410 -17.41 15.08 20.30
CA ARG A 410 -17.54 15.12 21.77
C ARG A 410 -18.91 14.61 22.22
N GLY A 411 -19.98 14.94 21.49
CA GLY A 411 -21.32 14.43 21.74
C GLY A 411 -21.40 12.90 21.61
N LEU A 412 -20.80 12.33 20.56
CA LEU A 412 -20.69 10.88 20.40
C LEU A 412 -19.92 10.22 21.55
N ARG A 413 -18.78 10.79 21.96
CA ARG A 413 -18.01 10.28 23.10
C ARG A 413 -18.82 10.26 24.39
N ARG A 414 -19.61 11.31 24.67
CA ARG A 414 -20.46 11.37 25.88
C ARG A 414 -21.62 10.37 25.84
N ALA A 415 -22.07 10.02 24.63
CA ALA A 415 -23.15 9.06 24.42
C ALA A 415 -22.65 7.61 24.31
N ALA A 416 -21.33 7.38 24.38
CA ALA A 416 -20.75 6.05 24.39
C ALA A 416 -21.25 5.30 25.65
N PRO A 417 -21.77 4.08 25.50
CA PRO A 417 -22.16 3.26 26.65
C PRO A 417 -21.00 3.04 27.61
N GLU A 418 -21.31 2.83 28.89
CA GLU A 418 -20.31 2.27 29.81
C GLU A 418 -20.04 0.82 29.43
N ALA A 419 -18.77 0.47 29.28
CA ALA A 419 -18.30 -0.87 28.97
C ALA A 419 -16.97 -1.11 29.70
N THR A 420 -16.76 -2.33 30.19
CA THR A 420 -15.52 -2.72 30.88
C THR A 420 -14.44 -3.23 29.92
N ASP A 421 -14.86 -3.67 28.73
CA ASP A 421 -14.04 -4.33 27.72
C ASP A 421 -13.83 -3.48 26.45
N LEU A 422 -14.34 -2.24 26.43
CA LEU A 422 -14.23 -1.29 25.33
C LEU A 422 -13.85 0.10 25.84
N PHE A 423 -12.87 0.72 25.16
CA PHE A 423 -12.35 2.04 25.47
C PHE A 423 -12.52 2.97 24.27
N VAL A 424 -13.03 4.18 24.52
CA VAL A 424 -13.15 5.23 23.51
C VAL A 424 -12.05 6.27 23.71
N LEU A 425 -11.11 6.31 22.78
CA LEU A 425 -10.03 7.29 22.72
C LEU A 425 -10.43 8.47 21.84
N GLY A 426 -9.95 9.67 22.19
CA GLY A 426 -10.29 10.92 21.50
C GLY A 426 -11.49 11.65 22.14
N PRO A 427 -12.23 12.49 21.40
CA PRO A 427 -12.00 12.83 20.00
C PRO A 427 -10.68 13.59 19.84
N ALA A 428 -9.94 13.29 18.77
CA ALA A 428 -8.75 14.02 18.36
C ALA A 428 -8.91 14.46 16.91
N GLU A 429 -8.14 15.47 16.48
CA GLU A 429 -8.06 15.79 15.05
C GLU A 429 -7.53 14.57 14.28
N ALA A 430 -8.15 14.24 13.15
CA ALA A 430 -7.62 13.19 12.28
C ALA A 430 -6.27 13.68 11.71
N PRO A 431 -5.33 12.78 11.35
CA PRO A 431 -4.04 13.19 10.79
C PRO A 431 -4.15 14.12 9.58
N LEU A 432 -5.17 13.91 8.75
CA LEU A 432 -5.68 14.90 7.81
C LEU A 432 -6.91 15.60 8.41
N SER A 433 -6.66 16.65 9.21
CA SER A 433 -7.66 17.38 9.99
C SER A 433 -8.58 18.26 9.14
N LEU A 434 -8.17 18.63 7.93
CA LEU A 434 -9.01 19.28 6.92
C LEU A 434 -8.86 18.55 5.58
N LEU A 435 -9.97 18.11 5.00
CA LEU A 435 -9.99 17.35 3.75
C LEU A 435 -11.17 17.80 2.88
N GLY A 436 -10.88 18.34 1.70
CA GLY A 436 -11.92 18.84 0.80
C GLY A 436 -12.78 19.94 1.43
N GLY A 437 -12.16 20.84 2.21
CA GLY A 437 -12.85 21.93 2.92
C GLY A 437 -13.66 21.47 4.14
N ARG A 438 -13.47 20.24 4.61
CA ARG A 438 -14.20 19.68 5.76
C ARG A 438 -13.25 19.32 6.90
N HIS A 439 -13.52 19.84 8.08
CA HIS A 439 -12.78 19.51 9.30
C HIS A 439 -13.10 18.10 9.77
N ARG A 440 -12.10 17.34 10.20
CA ARG A 440 -12.20 15.92 10.55
C ARG A 440 -11.69 15.64 11.96
N PHE A 441 -12.53 15.00 12.76
CA PHE A 441 -12.20 14.45 14.07
C PHE A 441 -12.37 12.94 14.07
N ARG A 442 -11.51 12.24 14.80
CA ARG A 442 -11.57 10.80 14.97
C ARG A 442 -11.77 10.43 16.43
N LEU A 443 -12.66 9.46 16.65
CA LEU A 443 -12.71 8.64 17.85
C LEU A 443 -12.16 7.26 17.48
N LEU A 444 -11.35 6.68 18.37
CA LEU A 444 -10.87 5.31 18.19
C LEU A 444 -11.44 4.46 19.31
N ILE A 445 -12.13 3.39 18.94
CA ILE A 445 -12.73 2.45 19.89
C ILE A 445 -11.89 1.19 19.85
N GLN A 446 -11.29 0.84 20.98
CA GLN A 446 -10.46 -0.35 21.15
C GLN A 446 -11.09 -1.25 22.19
N GLY A 447 -11.08 -2.56 21.97
CA GLY A 447 -11.56 -3.49 22.98
C GLY A 447 -10.99 -4.88 22.82
N GLU A 448 -11.35 -5.73 23.77
CA GLU A 448 -10.98 -7.14 23.76
C GLU A 448 -11.63 -7.89 22.58
N ARG A 449 -11.06 -9.05 22.21
CA ARG A 449 -11.56 -9.85 21.07
C ARG A 449 -13.04 -10.24 21.17
N ARG A 450 -13.54 -10.43 22.39
CA ARG A 450 -14.90 -10.89 22.69
C ARG A 450 -15.90 -9.74 22.84
N ALA A 451 -15.43 -8.50 22.91
CA ALA A 451 -16.28 -7.36 23.11
C ALA A 451 -17.26 -7.17 21.94
N ASP A 452 -18.51 -6.78 22.25
CA ASP A 452 -19.52 -6.44 21.25
C ASP A 452 -19.30 -5.03 20.70
N MET A 453 -18.26 -4.89 19.87
CA MET A 453 -17.91 -3.65 19.19
C MET A 453 -19.08 -3.11 18.34
N GLN A 454 -19.86 -3.99 17.71
CA GLN A 454 -20.95 -3.57 16.83
C GLN A 454 -22.13 -3.02 17.62
N GLY A 455 -22.57 -3.74 18.66
CA GLY A 455 -23.63 -3.28 19.56
C GLY A 455 -23.25 -1.97 20.24
N PHE A 456 -22.02 -1.86 20.73
CA PHE A 456 -21.49 -0.64 21.34
C PHE A 456 -21.56 0.57 20.40
N ILE A 457 -21.06 0.43 19.17
CA ILE A 457 -21.08 1.51 18.18
C ILE A 457 -22.52 1.88 17.82
N ARG A 458 -23.41 0.90 17.61
CA ARG A 458 -24.82 1.16 17.30
C ARG A 458 -25.49 1.94 18.43
N ALA A 459 -25.26 1.56 19.69
CA ALA A 459 -25.80 2.26 20.84
C ALA A 459 -25.23 3.69 20.95
N MET A 460 -23.91 3.86 20.79
CA MET A 460 -23.26 5.18 20.79
C MET A 460 -23.84 6.11 19.73
N LEU A 461 -24.07 5.62 18.51
CA LEU A 461 -24.67 6.39 17.41
C LEU A 461 -26.18 6.65 17.63
N ALA A 462 -26.89 5.71 18.25
CA ALA A 462 -28.31 5.84 18.54
C ALA A 462 -28.56 6.91 19.61
N ASN A 463 -27.79 6.86 20.70
CA ASN A 463 -27.85 7.77 21.86
C ASN A 463 -27.18 9.12 21.58
N GLY A 464 -26.27 9.16 20.61
CA GLY A 464 -25.52 10.35 20.24
C GLY A 464 -26.33 11.41 19.49
N PRO A 465 -25.74 12.60 19.29
CA PRO A 465 -26.36 13.65 18.49
C PRO A 465 -26.66 13.16 17.07
N LYS A 466 -27.81 13.54 16.51
CA LYS A 466 -28.14 13.20 15.12
C LYS A 466 -27.31 14.05 14.15
N GLN A 467 -26.95 13.45 13.02
CA GLN A 467 -26.26 14.15 11.94
C GLN A 467 -27.19 15.25 11.40
N ARG A 468 -26.75 16.52 11.49
CA ARG A 468 -27.49 17.70 11.03
C ARG A 468 -26.59 18.58 10.19
N GLY A 469 -27.19 19.32 9.25
CA GLY A 469 -26.48 20.25 8.38
C GLY A 469 -25.29 19.61 7.68
N SER A 470 -24.11 20.16 7.94
CA SER A 470 -22.87 19.75 7.27
C SER A 470 -22.22 18.50 7.87
N VAL A 471 -22.66 18.02 9.03
CA VAL A 471 -22.03 16.91 9.76
C VAL A 471 -22.21 15.58 9.03
N ARG A 472 -21.14 14.79 8.92
CA ARG A 472 -21.13 13.40 8.43
C ARG A 472 -20.33 12.52 9.37
N VAL A 473 -20.86 11.34 9.69
CA VAL A 473 -20.19 10.33 10.52
C VAL A 473 -19.93 9.09 9.68
N GLN A 474 -18.69 8.62 9.69
CA GLN A 474 -18.26 7.38 9.05
C GLN A 474 -17.70 6.44 10.11
N VAL A 475 -18.03 5.16 9.98
CA VAL A 475 -17.52 4.09 10.85
C VAL A 475 -16.63 3.18 10.01
N ASP A 476 -15.39 3.02 10.45
CA ASP A 476 -14.40 2.13 9.87
C ASP A 476 -14.08 1.01 10.86
N ILE A 477 -14.59 -0.19 10.59
CA ILE A 477 -14.31 -1.38 11.39
C ILE A 477 -13.00 -2.01 10.94
N ASP A 478 -12.13 -2.34 11.89
CA ASP A 478 -10.77 -2.82 11.65
C ASP A 478 -10.03 -1.90 10.67
N PRO A 479 -9.77 -0.65 11.06
CA PRO A 479 -9.09 0.31 10.21
C PRO A 479 -7.74 -0.24 9.80
N GLN A 480 -7.49 -0.22 8.48
CA GLN A 480 -6.20 -0.59 7.94
C GLN A 480 -5.30 0.65 7.87
N SER A 481 -5.85 1.83 7.62
CA SER A 481 -5.09 3.09 7.61
C SER A 481 -5.53 4.00 8.77
N PHE A 482 -4.54 4.65 9.40
CA PHE A 482 -4.80 5.70 10.38
C PHE A 482 -4.58 7.10 9.81
N LEU A 483 -4.30 7.26 8.52
CA LEU A 483 -4.18 8.57 7.88
C LEU A 483 -5.55 9.24 7.64
#